data_AF-A0A8D8HZC7-F1
#
_entry.id   AF-A0A8D8HZC7-F1
#
_cell.length_a   1.000
_cell.length_b   1.000
_cell.length_c   1.000
_cell.angle_alpha   90.00
_cell.angle_beta   90.00
_cell.angle_gamma   90.00
#
_symmetry.space_group_name_H-M   'P 1'
#
loop_
_entity.id
_entity.type
_entity.pdbx_description
1 polymer ?
#
loop_
_entity_poly.entity_id
_entity_poly.type
_entity_poly.pdbx_seq_one_letter_code
_entity_poly.pdbx_strand_id
1 'polypeptide(L)'
;MSRMKTTLLSGLSLLLLIGVALCTPGITASPGAVTHRDDFDDRAPDVAGPAAAAAGNDRIPIAPKVEHTRLGNGTGATLTYSLDDDRTVVVELRERLPHRTFLERQGQRRNEPPIVEYFDERCYYQGWIVGRPGSAVALSTCEGRVRGTVLDLDGTYYIDFDEASRGHYVQRLNNPEGAGRAKRSMTPRMITGPFNANRHSKYVELVLVVDNSLYRKFNSDVWEVHRYCTDIVNHVNMLFNQLNIFVALTGIDVWDRYDKIQVSQRADDTLNNFLQYRRKELLRNHRNDHAQLLTAVEFQDHVIGKAKLGGMCTSNSSGAVIVVHTNNIGIQAGTLAHEMGHSFNMEHDVDGECRCPDQKCIMTATVTGRSLKHWSSCSVEQLSLAFSRGLNHC
;
A
#
# COMPACT_ATOMS: atom_id res chain seq x y z
N MET A 1 -32.35 -26.20 -66.80
CA MET A 1 -32.05 -25.28 -67.93
C MET A 1 -30.76 -24.55 -67.56
N SER A 2 -29.59 -25.04 -68.03
CA SER A 2 -28.73 -24.44 -69.09
C SER A 2 -28.18 -23.06 -68.67
N ARG A 3 -26.88 -22.72 -68.62
CA ARG A 3 -25.64 -23.24 -69.26
C ARG A 3 -24.40 -22.63 -68.56
N MET A 4 -23.27 -23.34 -68.66
CA MET A 4 -21.89 -22.97 -68.25
C MET A 4 -21.24 -21.89 -69.14
N LYS A 5 -20.17 -21.22 -68.64
CA LYS A 5 -18.78 -21.13 -69.22
C LYS A 5 -17.93 -20.00 -68.55
N THR A 6 -16.82 -20.31 -67.85
CA THR A 6 -15.35 -20.13 -68.20
C THR A 6 -14.90 -18.66 -68.41
N THR A 7 -13.74 -18.10 -67.95
CA THR A 7 -12.39 -18.61 -67.63
C THR A 7 -11.53 -17.53 -66.90
N LEU A 8 -10.50 -18.00 -66.18
CA LEU A 8 -9.22 -17.43 -65.69
C LEU A 8 -8.65 -16.10 -66.28
N LEU A 9 -7.90 -15.29 -65.48
CA LEU A 9 -6.41 -15.29 -65.32
C LEU A 9 -5.84 -14.04 -64.59
N SER A 10 -4.89 -14.30 -63.68
CA SER A 10 -3.64 -13.57 -63.34
C SER A 10 -3.56 -12.02 -63.23
N GLY A 11 -2.85 -11.57 -62.19
CA GLY A 11 -1.68 -10.71 -62.43
C GLY A 11 -1.47 -9.49 -61.54
N LEU A 12 -0.40 -9.56 -60.74
CA LEU A 12 0.56 -8.50 -60.37
C LEU A 12 0.19 -7.38 -59.36
N SER A 13 0.76 -7.56 -58.16
CA SER A 13 1.52 -6.62 -57.33
C SER A 13 1.81 -5.21 -57.87
N LEU A 14 1.58 -4.22 -56.99
CA LEU A 14 2.40 -3.01 -56.89
C LEU A 14 2.65 -2.69 -55.41
N LEU A 15 3.82 -3.09 -54.92
CA LEU A 15 4.44 -2.66 -53.66
C LEU A 15 5.88 -2.31 -54.02
N LEU A 16 6.23 -1.04 -53.97
CA LEU A 16 7.61 -0.55 -54.11
C LEU A 16 7.79 0.66 -53.18
N LEU A 17 8.59 0.46 -52.11
CA LEU A 17 9.89 1.10 -51.83
C LEU A 17 9.75 2.51 -51.22
N ILE A 18 10.33 2.80 -50.04
CA ILE A 18 11.75 3.08 -49.74
C ILE A 18 11.89 3.01 -48.20
N GLY A 19 12.94 2.58 -47.50
CA GLY A 19 14.30 2.15 -47.82
C GLY A 19 15.08 2.14 -46.49
N VAL A 20 15.65 0.98 -46.12
CA VAL A 20 16.59 0.82 -44.99
C VAL A 20 17.98 0.72 -45.60
N ALA A 21 18.93 1.54 -45.12
CA ALA A 21 20.32 1.51 -45.54
C ALA A 21 21.14 0.59 -44.61
N LEU A 22 21.68 -0.48 -45.18
CA LEU A 22 22.82 -1.25 -44.68
C LEU A 22 24.00 -0.93 -45.60
N CYS A 23 25.15 -0.57 -45.03
CA CYS A 23 26.42 -0.52 -45.75
C CYS A 23 27.26 -1.76 -45.44
N THR A 24 27.74 -2.38 -46.52
CA THR A 24 28.58 -3.59 -46.60
C THR A 24 30.09 -3.32 -46.48
N PRO A 25 30.93 -4.37 -46.37
CA PRO A 25 32.32 -4.31 -45.89
C PRO A 25 33.41 -4.56 -46.96
N GLY A 26 34.69 -4.42 -46.58
CA GLY A 26 35.88 -4.99 -47.25
C GLY A 26 37.04 -5.07 -46.24
N ILE A 27 37.41 -6.26 -45.73
CA ILE A 27 38.51 -7.17 -46.16
C ILE A 27 39.88 -6.46 -46.16
N THR A 28 40.85 -6.85 -45.30
CA THR A 28 41.87 -7.88 -45.59
C THR A 28 42.47 -8.57 -44.34
N ALA A 29 43.06 -9.74 -44.58
CA ALA A 29 43.54 -10.74 -43.62
C ALA A 29 44.95 -10.47 -43.03
N SER A 30 45.28 -11.18 -41.96
CA SER A 30 46.66 -11.49 -41.55
C SER A 30 46.72 -12.84 -40.81
N PRO A 31 47.78 -13.64 -41.00
CA PRO A 31 48.15 -14.68 -40.05
C PRO A 31 49.59 -14.47 -39.51
N GLY A 32 49.80 -14.85 -38.24
CA GLY A 32 51.09 -15.39 -37.79
C GLY A 32 51.88 -14.61 -36.72
N ALA A 33 52.12 -15.33 -35.61
CA ALA A 33 53.37 -15.45 -34.86
C ALA A 33 53.77 -14.45 -33.74
N VAL A 34 53.65 -14.98 -32.51
CA VAL A 34 54.61 -15.10 -31.38
C VAL A 34 55.64 -13.99 -31.04
N THR A 35 55.67 -13.68 -29.73
CA THR A 35 56.81 -13.47 -28.78
C THR A 35 57.07 -12.08 -28.19
N HIS A 36 57.43 -12.13 -26.89
CA HIS A 36 58.26 -11.23 -26.08
C HIS A 36 57.67 -9.97 -25.40
N ARG A 37 57.42 -10.13 -24.09
CA ARG A 37 58.08 -9.51 -22.91
C ARG A 37 58.43 -7.99 -22.88
N ASP A 38 58.07 -7.45 -21.71
CA ASP A 38 58.72 -6.43 -20.86
C ASP A 38 58.22 -4.96 -20.93
N ASP A 39 57.72 -4.52 -19.75
CA ASP A 39 57.72 -3.21 -19.07
C ASP A 39 57.68 -1.90 -19.90
N PHE A 40 56.67 -1.05 -19.65
CA PHE A 40 56.85 0.19 -18.87
C PHE A 40 55.51 0.93 -18.61
N ASP A 41 55.49 1.58 -17.45
CA ASP A 41 54.49 2.43 -16.80
C ASP A 41 53.99 3.60 -17.69
N ASP A 42 52.67 3.81 -17.76
CA ASP A 42 52.10 5.14 -18.01
C ASP A 42 50.65 5.26 -17.50
N ARG A 43 50.46 6.23 -16.60
CA ARG A 43 49.20 6.67 -16.01
C ARG A 43 48.27 7.32 -17.05
N ALA A 44 47.01 6.89 -17.07
CA ALA A 44 45.88 7.72 -17.50
C ALA A 44 44.66 7.43 -16.60
N PRO A 45 43.80 8.42 -16.33
CA PRO A 45 42.91 8.42 -15.16
C PRO A 45 41.67 7.55 -15.36
N ASP A 46 41.32 6.81 -14.32
CA ASP A 46 40.04 6.13 -14.21
C ASP A 46 38.89 7.15 -14.33
N VAL A 47 38.17 7.05 -15.44
CA VAL A 47 36.85 7.67 -15.59
C VAL A 47 35.91 6.91 -14.68
N ALA A 48 35.82 7.37 -13.44
CA ALA A 48 34.77 6.97 -12.50
C ALA A 48 33.42 7.17 -13.18
N GLY A 49 32.76 6.06 -13.51
CA GLY A 49 31.34 6.06 -13.86
C GLY A 49 30.55 6.77 -12.75
N PRO A 50 29.42 7.42 -13.07
CA PRO A 50 28.69 8.22 -12.10
C PRO A 50 28.34 7.34 -10.89
N ALA A 51 29.04 7.62 -9.79
CA ALA A 51 28.72 7.08 -8.49
C ALA A 51 27.25 7.37 -8.24
N ALA A 52 26.49 6.31 -7.95
CA ALA A 52 25.14 6.43 -7.42
C ALA A 52 25.18 7.48 -6.30
N ALA A 53 24.51 8.60 -6.51
CA ALA A 53 24.36 9.63 -5.51
C ALA A 53 23.69 8.97 -4.30
N ALA A 54 24.47 8.76 -3.24
CA ALA A 54 23.96 8.36 -1.94
C ALA A 54 22.96 9.45 -1.50
N ALA A 55 21.67 9.12 -1.52
CA ALA A 55 20.64 9.93 -0.91
C ALA A 55 20.97 10.08 0.59
N GLY A 56 21.16 11.33 1.02
CA GLY A 56 21.64 11.67 2.35
C GLY A 56 20.76 11.18 3.51
N ASN A 57 21.37 11.09 4.68
CA ASN A 57 20.80 10.66 5.97
C ASN A 57 19.55 11.46 6.40
N ASP A 58 18.36 11.09 5.92
CA ASP A 58 17.07 11.65 6.36
C ASP A 58 16.47 10.93 7.60
N ARG A 59 17.22 10.05 8.24
CA ARG A 59 16.80 9.33 9.47
C ARG A 59 17.38 10.00 10.70
N ILE A 60 16.53 10.61 11.52
CA ILE A 60 16.90 11.25 12.78
C ILE A 60 16.69 10.24 13.91
N PRO A 61 17.73 9.91 14.71
CA PRO A 61 17.56 9.02 15.86
C PRO A 61 16.69 9.69 16.93
N ILE A 62 15.79 8.92 17.54
CA ILE A 62 14.90 9.40 18.60
C ILE A 62 14.87 8.41 19.77
N ALA A 63 14.50 8.89 20.95
CA ALA A 63 14.29 8.07 22.15
C ALA A 63 12.84 8.21 22.62
N PRO A 64 11.89 7.48 22.00
CA PRO A 64 10.48 7.61 22.33
C PRO A 64 10.18 7.05 23.73
N LYS A 65 9.43 7.82 24.52
CA LYS A 65 8.90 7.42 25.82
C LYS A 65 7.39 7.28 25.73
N VAL A 66 6.88 6.09 26.03
CA VAL A 66 5.44 5.79 26.02
C VAL A 66 4.95 5.63 27.46
N GLU A 67 4.01 6.47 27.85
CA GLU A 67 3.36 6.44 29.16
C GLU A 67 1.90 6.03 29.00
N HIS A 68 1.54 4.82 29.41
CA HIS A 68 0.17 4.34 29.33
C HIS A 68 -0.70 5.00 30.41
N THR A 69 -1.84 5.56 29.99
CA THR A 69 -2.82 6.17 30.87
C THR A 69 -4.11 5.36 30.87
N ARG A 70 -4.66 5.09 32.06
CA ARG A 70 -6.01 4.52 32.18
C ARG A 70 -7.03 5.65 32.07
N LEU A 71 -7.70 5.74 30.92
CA LEU A 71 -8.72 6.77 30.65
C LEU A 71 -10.11 6.15 30.82
N GLY A 72 -10.64 6.10 32.05
CA GLY A 72 -12.05 5.74 32.33
C GLY A 72 -12.56 4.46 31.63
N ASN A 73 -13.09 4.61 30.40
CA ASN A 73 -13.61 3.53 29.54
C ASN A 73 -12.65 3.04 28.43
N GLY A 74 -11.38 3.43 28.41
CA GLY A 74 -10.40 2.98 27.41
C GLY A 74 -8.93 3.09 27.88
N THR A 75 -8.00 2.50 27.12
CA THR A 75 -6.57 2.70 27.34
C THR A 75 -6.07 3.82 26.42
N GLY A 76 -5.36 4.78 27.00
CA GLY A 76 -4.65 5.82 26.27
C GLY A 76 -3.16 5.67 26.49
N ALA A 77 -2.37 6.38 25.70
CA ALA A 77 -0.96 6.55 25.98
C ALA A 77 -0.54 7.99 25.64
N THR A 78 0.55 8.43 26.23
CA THR A 78 1.26 9.62 25.79
C THR A 78 2.59 9.18 25.26
N LEU A 79 2.89 9.52 24.01
CA LEU A 79 4.21 9.32 23.42
C LEU A 79 4.95 10.65 23.41
N THR A 80 6.16 10.67 23.95
CA THR A 80 7.04 11.84 23.94
C THR A 80 8.38 11.47 23.31
N TYR A 81 8.86 12.28 22.37
CA TYR A 81 10.21 12.14 21.81
C TYR A 81 10.80 13.50 21.43
N SER A 82 12.13 13.61 21.50
CA SER A 82 12.86 14.83 21.11
C SER A 82 13.42 14.69 19.70
N LEU A 83 13.26 15.72 18.87
CA LEU A 83 13.89 15.81 17.54
C LEU A 83 15.29 16.43 17.62
N ASP A 84 15.48 17.32 18.59
CA ASP A 84 16.75 17.95 18.99
C ASP A 84 16.60 18.49 20.43
N ASP A 85 17.62 19.16 20.95
CA ASP A 85 17.67 19.67 22.33
C ASP A 85 16.54 20.68 22.65
N ASP A 86 15.99 21.36 21.64
CA ASP A 86 14.98 22.42 21.82
C ASP A 86 13.56 21.98 21.41
N ARG A 87 13.40 20.86 20.68
CA ARG A 87 12.12 20.42 20.13
C ARG A 87 11.70 19.06 20.65
N THR A 88 10.76 19.09 21.60
CA THR A 88 10.05 17.90 22.10
C THR A 88 8.67 17.80 21.47
N VAL A 89 8.37 16.64 20.89
CA VAL A 89 7.05 16.29 20.34
C VAL A 89 6.32 15.45 21.37
N VAL A 90 5.10 15.87 21.72
CA VAL A 90 4.18 15.12 22.58
C VAL A 90 2.97 14.71 21.77
N VAL A 91 2.63 13.43 21.81
CA VAL A 91 1.52 12.83 21.08
C VAL A 91 0.54 12.21 22.07
N GLU A 92 -0.71 12.65 22.01
CA GLU A 92 -1.81 12.00 22.72
C GLU A 92 -2.33 10.82 21.90
N LEU A 93 -2.18 9.62 22.43
CA LEU A 93 -2.56 8.36 21.80
C LEU A 93 -3.82 7.78 22.44
N ARG A 94 -4.70 7.26 21.59
CA ARG A 94 -5.93 6.58 22.00
C ARG A 94 -6.07 5.26 21.26
N GLU A 95 -6.39 4.21 22.00
CA GLU A 95 -6.66 2.89 21.46
C GLU A 95 -7.89 2.93 20.54
N ARG A 96 -7.79 2.29 19.37
CA ARG A 96 -8.85 2.37 18.33
C ARG A 96 -9.08 1.13 17.49
N LEU A 97 -8.13 0.21 17.39
CA LEU A 97 -8.29 -0.99 16.57
C LEU A 97 -8.96 -2.12 17.38
N PRO A 98 -9.73 -3.00 16.74
CA PRO A 98 -10.42 -4.09 17.43
C PRO A 98 -9.43 -4.97 18.20
N HIS A 99 -9.84 -5.37 19.41
CA HIS A 99 -9.05 -6.16 20.35
C HIS A 99 -8.82 -7.63 19.96
N ARG A 100 -9.23 -8.07 18.77
CA ARG A 100 -9.07 -9.48 18.40
C ARG A 100 -8.95 -9.66 16.90
N THR A 101 -7.73 -9.82 16.44
CA THR A 101 -7.40 -10.18 15.07
C THR A 101 -7.09 -11.67 15.04
N PHE A 102 -7.71 -12.43 14.14
CA PHE A 102 -7.24 -13.79 13.88
C PHE A 102 -6.08 -13.78 12.89
N LEU A 103 -5.14 -14.69 13.07
CA LEU A 103 -4.17 -15.07 12.05
C LEU A 103 -4.39 -16.54 11.73
N GLU A 104 -4.74 -16.82 10.49
CA GLU A 104 -4.92 -18.18 9.98
C GLU A 104 -3.74 -18.54 9.08
N ARG A 105 -3.19 -19.74 9.27
CA ARG A 105 -2.19 -20.34 8.36
C ARG A 105 -2.51 -21.80 8.07
N GLN A 106 -1.87 -22.38 7.07
CA GLN A 106 -2.21 -23.72 6.60
C GLN A 106 -1.72 -24.79 7.59
N GLY A 107 -2.49 -25.87 7.75
CA GLY A 107 -2.12 -27.03 8.56
C GLY A 107 -0.80 -27.66 8.10
N GLN A 108 -0.14 -28.48 8.94
CA GLN A 108 1.16 -29.06 8.57
C GLN A 108 1.05 -29.99 7.36
N ARG A 109 -0.11 -30.64 7.19
CA ARG A 109 -0.46 -31.43 6.01
C ARG A 109 -1.67 -30.82 5.29
N ARG A 110 -1.81 -31.10 3.99
CA ARG A 110 -2.86 -30.54 3.12
C ARG A 110 -4.31 -30.80 3.60
N ASN A 111 -4.51 -31.86 4.41
CA ASN A 111 -5.83 -32.25 4.93
C ASN A 111 -6.00 -31.94 6.42
N GLU A 112 -5.01 -31.32 7.06
CA GLU A 112 -5.13 -30.90 8.44
C GLU A 112 -5.89 -29.57 8.53
N PRO A 113 -6.61 -29.34 9.64
CA PRO A 113 -7.27 -28.06 9.87
C PRO A 113 -6.23 -26.92 9.88
N PRO A 114 -6.64 -25.71 9.51
CA PRO A 114 -5.76 -24.55 9.58
C PRO A 114 -5.36 -24.26 11.03
N ILE A 115 -4.17 -23.69 11.21
CA ILE A 115 -3.70 -23.21 12.51
C ILE A 115 -4.21 -21.78 12.65
N VAL A 116 -4.99 -21.52 13.69
CA VAL A 116 -5.56 -20.20 13.98
C VAL A 116 -5.00 -19.68 15.29
N GLU A 117 -4.35 -18.53 15.22
CA GLU A 117 -3.83 -17.78 16.37
C GLU A 117 -4.66 -16.50 16.53
N TYR A 118 -4.86 -16.05 17.77
CA TYR A 118 -5.59 -14.81 18.05
C TYR A 118 -4.67 -13.80 18.72
N PHE A 119 -4.62 -12.61 18.16
CA PHE A 119 -3.86 -11.48 18.68
C PHE A 119 -4.81 -10.49 19.37
N ASP A 120 -4.59 -10.26 20.67
CA ASP A 120 -5.23 -9.22 21.48
C ASP A 120 -4.16 -8.22 21.95
N GLU A 121 -3.55 -7.55 20.97
CA GLU A 121 -2.46 -6.62 21.19
C GLU A 121 -3.00 -5.19 21.38
N ARG A 122 -3.05 -4.76 22.65
CA ARG A 122 -3.47 -3.41 23.07
C ARG A 122 -2.37 -2.36 22.91
N CYS A 123 -1.79 -2.29 21.72
CA CYS A 123 -0.63 -1.45 21.46
C CYS A 123 -0.73 -0.68 20.14
N TYR A 124 -1.89 -0.66 19.51
CA TYR A 124 -2.16 0.15 18.32
C TYR A 124 -2.99 1.38 18.66
N TYR A 125 -2.46 2.54 18.31
CA TYR A 125 -2.99 3.82 18.70
C TYR A 125 -3.16 4.75 17.51
N GLN A 126 -4.17 5.61 17.62
CA GLN A 126 -4.25 6.82 16.83
C GLN A 126 -4.33 8.05 17.74
N GLY A 127 -3.88 9.18 17.23
CA GLY A 127 -3.67 10.34 18.06
C GLY A 127 -3.48 11.64 17.30
N TRP A 128 -3.05 12.65 18.04
CA TRP A 128 -2.66 13.95 17.52
C TRP A 128 -1.47 14.47 18.31
N ILE A 129 -0.69 15.35 17.68
CA ILE A 129 0.38 16.08 18.33
C ILE A 129 -0.25 17.18 19.20
N VAL A 130 0.14 17.22 20.48
CA VAL A 130 -0.31 18.24 21.44
C VAL A 130 0.11 19.62 20.94
N GLY A 131 -0.81 20.59 21.00
CA GLY A 131 -0.55 21.96 20.53
C GLY A 131 -0.50 22.13 19.01
N ARG A 132 -0.66 21.06 18.21
CA ARG A 132 -0.74 21.14 16.73
C ARG A 132 -2.11 20.69 16.19
N PRO A 133 -3.13 21.56 16.24
CA PRO A 133 -4.42 21.34 15.59
C PRO A 133 -4.27 20.97 14.11
N GLY A 134 -4.74 19.78 13.74
CA GLY A 134 -4.74 19.29 12.36
C GLY A 134 -3.74 18.17 12.10
N SER A 135 -2.83 17.92 13.06
CA SER A 135 -1.99 16.73 13.05
C SER A 135 -2.82 15.46 13.28
N ALA A 136 -2.32 14.35 12.74
CA ALA A 136 -2.86 13.02 12.95
C ALA A 136 -1.72 12.02 13.09
N VAL A 137 -1.86 11.07 14.00
CA VAL A 137 -0.84 10.07 14.28
C VAL A 137 -1.47 8.69 14.26
N ALA A 138 -0.78 7.71 13.70
CA ALA A 138 -1.15 6.30 13.73
C ALA A 138 0.12 5.49 14.05
N LEU A 139 0.19 4.96 15.27
CA LEU A 139 1.39 4.28 15.78
C LEU A 139 1.05 2.92 16.41
N SER A 140 2.01 2.01 16.33
CA SER A 140 2.13 0.81 17.12
C SER A 140 3.18 1.04 18.22
N THR A 141 2.95 0.53 19.42
CA THR A 141 3.94 0.45 20.51
C THR A 141 4.20 -0.99 20.93
N CYS A 142 3.86 -1.96 20.07
CA CYS A 142 3.90 -3.38 20.38
C CYS A 142 5.35 -3.84 20.62
N GLU A 143 5.53 -4.78 21.55
CA GLU A 143 6.86 -5.32 21.91
C GLU A 143 7.87 -4.25 22.38
N GLY A 144 7.39 -3.11 22.89
CA GLY A 144 8.24 -1.97 23.28
C GLY A 144 8.82 -1.19 22.09
N ARG A 145 8.33 -1.43 20.88
CA ARG A 145 8.79 -0.78 19.65
C ARG A 145 7.76 0.24 19.19
N VAL A 146 8.14 1.50 19.08
CA VAL A 146 7.31 2.52 18.46
C VAL A 146 7.51 2.49 16.95
N ARG A 147 6.45 2.27 16.19
CA ARG A 147 6.44 2.33 14.73
C ARG A 147 5.18 3.01 14.21
N GLY A 148 5.24 3.61 13.03
CA GLY A 148 4.07 4.12 12.33
C GLY A 148 4.22 5.56 11.88
N THR A 149 3.11 6.20 11.53
CA THR A 149 3.11 7.47 10.79
C THR A 149 2.61 8.63 11.61
N VAL A 150 3.30 9.75 11.48
CA VAL A 150 2.95 11.06 12.03
C VAL A 150 2.68 12.00 10.86
N LEU A 151 1.41 12.39 10.69
CA LEU A 151 1.00 13.47 9.81
C LEU A 151 1.05 14.78 10.60
N ASP A 152 2.01 15.62 10.26
CA ASP A 152 2.10 16.98 10.77
C ASP A 152 1.72 17.98 9.67
N LEU A 153 1.58 19.25 10.07
CA LEU A 153 1.35 20.37 9.16
C LEU A 153 2.55 20.60 8.22
N ASP A 154 3.76 20.24 8.66
CA ASP A 154 5.00 20.49 7.93
C ASP A 154 5.44 19.30 7.06
N GLY A 155 4.77 18.15 7.17
CA GLY A 155 5.16 16.94 6.43
C GLY A 155 4.54 15.65 6.94
N THR A 156 4.87 14.55 6.26
CA THR A 156 4.66 13.20 6.78
C THR A 156 5.95 12.71 7.38
N TYR A 157 5.88 12.09 8.53
CA TYR A 157 7.01 11.44 9.17
C TYR A 157 6.65 9.99 9.45
N TYR A 158 7.63 9.11 9.34
CA TYR A 158 7.51 7.72 9.73
C TYR A 158 8.49 7.46 10.87
N ILE A 159 7.95 6.97 11.98
CA ILE A 159 8.75 6.44 13.08
C ILE A 159 8.97 4.96 12.78
N ASP A 160 10.23 4.56 12.78
CA ASP A 160 10.66 3.19 12.59
C ASP A 160 11.52 2.72 13.76
N PHE A 161 11.60 1.41 13.94
CA PHE A 161 12.53 0.75 14.84
C PHE A 161 13.45 -0.15 14.02
N ASP A 162 14.74 0.17 14.05
CA ASP A 162 15.77 -0.62 13.38
C ASP A 162 16.25 -1.75 14.30
N GLU A 163 16.09 -2.99 13.85
CA GLU A 163 16.47 -4.16 14.63
C GLU A 163 17.98 -4.26 14.82
N ALA A 164 18.78 -3.78 13.85
CA ALA A 164 20.23 -3.91 13.89
C ALA A 164 20.86 -2.97 14.95
N SER A 165 20.46 -1.70 14.95
CA SER A 165 20.92 -0.72 15.94
C SER A 165 20.15 -0.76 17.26
N ARG A 166 18.99 -1.46 17.30
CA ARG A 166 18.02 -1.42 18.40
C ARG A 166 17.58 0.02 18.76
N GLY A 167 17.58 0.89 17.76
CA GLY A 167 17.24 2.31 17.88
C GLY A 167 15.96 2.68 17.15
N HIS A 168 15.28 3.72 17.65
CA HIS A 168 14.17 4.35 16.95
C HIS A 168 14.67 5.49 16.08
N TYR A 169 14.06 5.64 14.92
CA TYR A 169 14.36 6.70 13.97
C TYR A 169 13.08 7.32 13.47
N VAL A 170 13.08 8.63 13.31
CA VAL A 170 12.04 9.33 12.55
C VAL A 170 12.61 9.74 11.20
N GLN A 171 11.87 9.44 10.15
CA GLN A 171 12.21 9.82 8.78
C GLN A 171 11.10 10.67 8.21
N ARG A 172 11.45 11.81 7.61
CA ARG A 172 10.49 12.57 6.81
C ARG A 172 10.23 11.80 5.52
N LEU A 173 8.97 11.48 5.25
CA LEU A 173 8.61 10.89 3.96
C LEU A 173 8.52 12.03 2.95
N ASN A 174 9.17 11.86 1.80
CA ASN A 174 9.24 12.85 0.73
C ASN A 174 7.83 13.34 0.34
N ASN A 175 7.51 14.55 0.76
CA ASN A 175 6.46 15.38 0.20
C ASN A 175 7.15 16.60 -0.40
N PRO A 176 6.84 17.00 -1.65
CA PRO A 176 7.21 18.32 -2.12
C PRO A 176 6.55 19.37 -1.24
N GLU A 177 7.28 20.45 -1.03
CA GLU A 177 6.85 21.62 -0.30
C GLU A 177 5.58 22.21 -0.92
N GLY A 178 4.57 22.48 -0.08
CA GLY A 178 3.35 23.18 -0.47
C GLY A 178 2.07 22.61 0.14
N ALA A 179 1.93 22.66 1.47
CA ALA A 179 0.65 22.42 2.14
C ALA A 179 -0.02 23.76 2.46
N GLY A 180 -1.08 24.10 1.74
CA GLY A 180 -1.93 25.26 2.04
C GLY A 180 -2.77 25.03 3.29
N ARG A 181 -2.83 26.01 4.18
CA ARG A 181 -3.65 26.00 5.42
C ARG A 181 -5.15 25.91 5.11
N ALA A 182 -5.86 24.94 5.72
CA ALA A 182 -7.32 24.87 5.74
C ALA A 182 -7.90 25.11 7.16
N LYS A 183 -9.03 25.83 7.25
CA LYS A 183 -9.75 26.20 8.49
C LYS A 183 -10.74 25.11 8.96
N ARG A 184 -10.92 24.98 10.29
CA ARG A 184 -11.75 23.98 11.00
C ARG A 184 -13.17 24.46 11.36
N SER A 185 -14.12 23.53 11.55
CA SER A 185 -15.41 23.70 12.28
C SER A 185 -15.81 22.41 13.05
N MET A 186 -16.55 22.51 14.16
CA MET A 186 -16.70 21.52 15.26
C MET A 186 -18.17 21.11 15.65
N THR A 187 -18.37 19.79 15.94
CA THR A 187 -19.24 19.09 16.97
C THR A 187 -20.80 18.95 16.86
N PRO A 188 -21.52 18.01 17.56
CA PRO A 188 -21.28 16.57 17.96
C PRO A 188 -22.50 15.53 17.95
N ARG A 189 -22.17 14.20 17.77
CA ARG A 189 -22.64 12.83 18.27
C ARG A 189 -24.12 12.26 18.29
N MET A 190 -24.44 10.93 18.32
CA MET A 190 -23.75 9.67 18.80
C MET A 190 -24.24 8.28 18.21
N ILE A 191 -23.30 7.37 17.85
CA ILE A 191 -23.20 5.89 18.06
C ILE A 191 -21.73 5.68 18.49
N THR A 192 -21.41 4.78 19.42
CA THR A 192 -20.06 4.71 20.01
C THR A 192 -19.10 3.81 19.22
N GLY A 193 -18.34 4.42 18.32
CA GLY A 193 -17.08 3.88 17.78
C GLY A 193 -15.84 4.44 18.49
N PRO A 194 -14.65 4.42 17.86
CA PRO A 194 -13.45 5.08 18.38
C PRO A 194 -13.72 6.50 18.88
N PHE A 195 -12.88 7.10 19.75
CA PHE A 195 -13.21 8.34 20.49
C PHE A 195 -13.80 9.52 19.66
N ASN A 196 -13.66 9.57 18.34
CA ASN A 196 -14.26 10.54 17.41
C ASN A 196 -15.52 10.05 16.65
N ALA A 197 -15.92 8.79 16.77
CA ALA A 197 -17.05 8.23 16.06
C ALA A 197 -18.39 8.85 16.51
N ASN A 198 -19.33 8.84 15.56
CA ASN A 198 -20.66 9.42 15.68
C ASN A 198 -21.69 8.52 14.96
N ARG A 199 -22.96 8.90 14.96
CA ARG A 199 -24.06 8.10 14.35
C ARG A 199 -23.93 7.88 12.84
N HIS A 200 -23.14 8.71 12.16
CA HIS A 200 -22.91 8.60 10.72
C HIS A 200 -21.67 7.77 10.39
N SER A 201 -20.86 7.43 11.39
CA SER A 201 -19.66 6.62 11.20
C SER A 201 -19.99 5.28 10.59
N LYS A 202 -19.10 4.82 9.71
CA LYS A 202 -19.17 3.51 9.07
C LYS A 202 -17.97 2.68 9.49
N TYR A 203 -18.12 1.36 9.45
CA TYR A 203 -17.07 0.41 9.77
C TYR A 203 -16.90 -0.52 8.59
N VAL A 204 -15.66 -0.95 8.35
CA VAL A 204 -15.32 -1.98 7.37
C VAL A 204 -14.53 -3.06 8.10
N GLU A 205 -15.12 -4.24 8.21
CA GLU A 205 -14.42 -5.46 8.61
C GLU A 205 -13.52 -5.92 7.47
N LEU A 206 -12.22 -5.67 7.60
CA LEU A 206 -11.21 -5.98 6.60
C LEU A 206 -10.47 -7.27 6.96
N VAL A 207 -10.37 -8.18 6.00
CA VAL A 207 -9.43 -9.29 6.05
C VAL A 207 -8.29 -9.05 5.06
N LEU A 208 -7.04 -9.18 5.53
CA LEU A 208 -5.88 -9.22 4.63
C LEU A 208 -5.50 -10.66 4.33
N VAL A 209 -5.22 -10.95 3.07
CA VAL A 209 -4.73 -12.26 2.63
C VAL A 209 -3.32 -12.07 2.11
N VAL A 210 -2.38 -12.89 2.57
CA VAL A 210 -0.96 -12.78 2.21
C VAL A 210 -0.57 -14.03 1.45
N ASP A 211 -0.21 -13.85 0.18
CA ASP A 211 0.19 -14.97 -0.66
C ASP A 211 1.57 -15.52 -0.29
N ASN A 212 1.91 -16.68 -0.84
CA ASN A 212 3.15 -17.38 -0.52
C ASN A 212 4.38 -16.60 -0.97
N SER A 213 4.28 -15.84 -2.06
CA SER A 213 5.37 -15.01 -2.55
C SER A 213 5.75 -13.92 -1.55
N LEU A 214 4.75 -13.26 -0.96
CA LEU A 214 4.94 -12.22 0.02
C LEU A 214 5.36 -12.77 1.38
N TYR A 215 4.79 -13.91 1.80
CA TYR A 215 5.25 -14.61 3.00
C TYR A 215 6.75 -14.93 2.93
N ARG A 216 7.25 -15.44 1.79
CA ARG A 216 8.68 -15.68 1.58
C ARG A 216 9.51 -14.40 1.58
N LYS A 217 8.98 -13.30 1.03
CA LYS A 217 9.62 -11.98 1.06
C LYS A 217 9.80 -11.47 2.49
N PHE A 218 8.88 -11.79 3.40
CA PHE A 218 9.00 -11.55 4.84
C PHE A 218 9.71 -12.71 5.56
N ASN A 219 10.78 -13.22 4.96
CA ASN A 219 11.66 -14.25 5.54
C ASN A 219 10.96 -15.52 6.02
N SER A 220 9.75 -15.82 5.52
CA SER A 220 8.89 -16.89 6.02
C SER A 220 8.61 -16.77 7.54
N ASP A 221 8.46 -15.53 8.02
CA ASP A 221 8.13 -15.23 9.40
C ASP A 221 6.69 -14.69 9.49
N VAL A 222 5.82 -15.48 10.12
CA VAL A 222 4.40 -15.16 10.33
C VAL A 222 4.25 -13.89 11.19
N TRP A 223 5.17 -13.64 12.13
CA TRP A 223 5.14 -12.45 12.96
C TRP A 223 5.51 -11.19 12.19
N GLU A 224 6.46 -11.30 11.26
CA GLU A 224 6.81 -10.19 10.36
C GLU A 224 5.61 -9.82 9.47
N VAL A 225 4.91 -10.82 8.94
CA VAL A 225 3.65 -10.64 8.19
C VAL A 225 2.56 -9.98 9.05
N HIS A 226 2.32 -10.50 10.27
CA HIS A 226 1.32 -9.97 11.19
C HIS A 226 1.58 -8.49 11.50
N ARG A 227 2.83 -8.17 11.84
CA ARG A 227 3.26 -6.81 12.17
C ARG A 227 3.05 -5.87 10.99
N TYR A 228 3.51 -6.27 9.81
CA TYR A 228 3.35 -5.49 8.58
C TYR A 228 1.86 -5.19 8.27
N CYS A 229 1.02 -6.23 8.32
CA CYS A 229 -0.41 -6.11 8.04
C CYS A 229 -1.12 -5.19 9.05
N THR A 230 -0.72 -5.22 10.31
CA THR A 230 -1.37 -4.38 11.32
C THR A 230 -0.89 -2.93 11.23
N ASP A 231 0.41 -2.70 11.00
CA ASP A 231 0.97 -1.36 10.79
C ASP A 231 0.35 -0.66 9.57
N ILE A 232 0.17 -1.40 8.46
CA ILE A 232 -0.42 -0.84 7.25
C ILE A 232 -1.91 -0.53 7.42
N VAL A 233 -2.68 -1.39 8.08
CA VAL A 233 -4.12 -1.12 8.32
C VAL A 233 -4.31 0.03 9.30
N ASN A 234 -3.42 0.19 10.29
CA ASN A 234 -3.48 1.35 11.17
C ASN A 234 -3.34 2.67 10.39
N HIS A 235 -2.47 2.69 9.38
CA HIS A 235 -2.32 3.82 8.46
C HIS A 235 -3.52 3.98 7.53
N VAL A 236 -4.03 2.89 6.93
CA VAL A 236 -5.25 2.93 6.10
C VAL A 236 -6.44 3.50 6.88
N ASN A 237 -6.63 3.06 8.12
CA ASN A 237 -7.67 3.57 9.01
C ASN A 237 -7.51 5.08 9.26
N MET A 238 -6.29 5.58 9.38
CA MET A 238 -6.02 7.03 9.49
C MET A 238 -6.45 7.79 8.23
N LEU A 239 -6.23 7.24 7.02
CA LEU A 239 -6.66 7.85 5.76
C LEU A 239 -8.20 7.88 5.64
N PHE A 240 -8.88 6.80 6.03
CA PHE A 240 -10.34 6.68 5.96
C PHE A 240 -11.09 7.46 7.07
N ASN A 241 -10.42 7.79 8.18
CA ASN A 241 -11.01 8.62 9.24
C ASN A 241 -11.53 9.96 8.72
N GLN A 242 -10.90 10.54 7.69
CA GLN A 242 -11.33 11.79 7.04
C GLN A 242 -12.72 11.66 6.39
N LEU A 243 -13.09 10.45 6.00
CA LEU A 243 -14.39 10.10 5.41
C LEU A 243 -15.39 9.58 6.45
N ASN A 244 -15.03 9.61 7.75
CA ASN A 244 -15.82 9.04 8.85
C ASN A 244 -16.08 7.52 8.67
N ILE A 245 -15.12 6.82 8.07
CA ILE A 245 -15.09 5.36 7.90
C ILE A 245 -13.95 4.82 8.75
N PHE A 246 -14.23 3.79 9.54
CA PHE A 246 -13.25 3.10 10.37
C PHE A 246 -12.97 1.72 9.80
N VAL A 247 -11.71 1.47 9.47
CA VAL A 247 -11.26 0.19 8.94
C VAL A 247 -10.75 -0.67 10.10
N ALA A 248 -11.42 -1.80 10.32
CA ALA A 248 -11.13 -2.75 11.37
C ALA A 248 -10.47 -3.99 10.75
N LEU A 249 -9.19 -4.24 11.04
CA LEU A 249 -8.55 -5.50 10.67
C LEU A 249 -9.15 -6.62 11.53
N THR A 250 -9.95 -7.50 10.92
CA THR A 250 -10.58 -8.62 11.63
C THR A 250 -9.76 -9.90 11.51
N GLY A 251 -8.95 -10.03 10.46
CA GLY A 251 -7.97 -11.10 10.38
C GLY A 251 -7.00 -11.07 9.22
N ILE A 252 -6.03 -11.98 9.31
CA ILE A 252 -4.95 -12.18 8.35
C ILE A 252 -4.94 -13.67 7.97
N ASP A 253 -5.12 -13.98 6.68
CA ASP A 253 -4.99 -15.35 6.13
C ASP A 253 -3.66 -15.47 5.38
N VAL A 254 -2.72 -16.24 5.93
CA VAL A 254 -1.36 -16.41 5.40
C VAL A 254 -1.27 -17.74 4.65
N TRP A 255 -0.94 -17.67 3.36
CA TRP A 255 -0.70 -18.85 2.53
C TRP A 255 0.76 -19.28 2.64
N ASP A 256 1.13 -19.80 3.81
CA ASP A 256 2.52 -20.09 4.19
C ASP A 256 3.14 -21.31 3.49
N ARG A 257 2.34 -22.17 2.86
CA ARG A 257 2.82 -23.35 2.11
C ARG A 257 2.55 -23.26 0.61
N TYR A 258 1.34 -22.92 0.23
CA TYR A 258 0.91 -22.82 -1.17
C TYR A 258 -0.23 -21.82 -1.34
N ASP A 259 -0.27 -21.14 -2.47
CA ASP A 259 -1.36 -20.23 -2.79
C ASP A 259 -2.68 -20.99 -2.99
N LYS A 260 -3.76 -20.47 -2.38
CA LYS A 260 -5.11 -21.04 -2.54
C LYS A 260 -5.74 -20.66 -3.89
N ILE A 261 -5.12 -19.75 -4.63
CA ILE A 261 -5.48 -19.37 -6.00
C ILE A 261 -4.25 -19.35 -6.90
N GLN A 262 -4.46 -19.30 -8.22
CA GLN A 262 -3.39 -18.95 -9.14
C GLN A 262 -3.16 -17.43 -9.12
N VAL A 263 -2.01 -17.00 -8.59
CA VAL A 263 -1.51 -15.63 -8.69
C VAL A 263 -0.68 -15.51 -9.97
N SER A 264 -1.09 -14.64 -10.88
CA SER A 264 -0.42 -14.41 -12.17
C SER A 264 0.03 -12.96 -12.31
N GLN A 265 0.89 -12.68 -13.29
CA GLN A 265 1.28 -11.30 -13.62
C GLN A 265 0.12 -10.47 -14.22
N ARG A 266 -1.02 -11.09 -14.57
CA ARG A 266 -2.19 -10.37 -15.06
C ARG A 266 -3.09 -10.02 -13.89
N ALA A 267 -3.11 -8.74 -13.51
CA ALA A 267 -3.84 -8.25 -12.33
C ALA A 267 -5.34 -8.61 -12.36
N ASP A 268 -5.98 -8.52 -13.54
CA ASP A 268 -7.40 -8.87 -13.69
C ASP A 268 -7.68 -10.35 -13.43
N ASP A 269 -6.81 -11.25 -13.89
CA ASP A 269 -6.98 -12.69 -13.70
C ASP A 269 -6.80 -13.04 -12.22
N THR A 270 -5.76 -12.48 -11.58
CA THR A 270 -5.51 -12.63 -10.14
C THR A 270 -6.67 -12.07 -9.30
N LEU A 271 -7.20 -10.89 -9.64
CA LEU A 271 -8.36 -10.30 -8.96
C LEU A 271 -9.61 -11.18 -9.10
N ASN A 272 -9.91 -11.67 -10.30
CA ASN A 272 -11.07 -12.52 -10.54
C ASN A 272 -10.95 -13.84 -9.76
N ASN A 273 -9.76 -14.45 -9.72
CA ASN A 273 -9.50 -15.65 -8.93
C ASN A 273 -9.66 -15.38 -7.44
N PHE A 274 -9.13 -14.25 -6.95
CA PHE A 274 -9.21 -13.86 -5.54
C PHE A 274 -10.64 -13.61 -5.09
N LEU A 275 -11.45 -12.91 -5.88
CA LEU A 275 -12.86 -12.67 -5.58
C LEU A 275 -13.68 -13.97 -5.55
N GLN A 276 -13.35 -14.94 -6.42
CA GLN A 276 -13.95 -16.27 -6.36
C GLN A 276 -13.57 -17.03 -5.09
N TYR A 277 -12.29 -17.00 -4.70
CA TYR A 277 -11.82 -17.56 -3.43
C TYR A 277 -12.55 -16.92 -2.24
N ARG A 278 -12.62 -15.58 -2.21
CA ARG A 278 -13.33 -14.85 -1.15
C ARG A 278 -14.77 -15.33 -1.01
N ARG A 279 -15.49 -15.42 -2.13
CA ARG A 279 -16.89 -15.84 -2.15
C ARG A 279 -17.09 -17.29 -1.69
N LYS A 280 -16.26 -18.22 -2.19
CA LYS A 280 -16.47 -19.66 -2.04
C LYS A 280 -15.91 -20.21 -0.74
N GLU A 281 -14.87 -19.60 -0.21
CA GLU A 281 -14.09 -20.12 0.92
C GLU A 281 -13.98 -19.09 2.04
N LEU A 282 -13.36 -17.93 1.79
CA LEU A 282 -13.06 -16.97 2.86
C LEU A 282 -14.30 -16.54 3.63
N LEU A 283 -15.37 -16.12 2.94
CA LEU A 283 -16.61 -15.66 3.58
C LEU A 283 -17.34 -16.75 4.38
N ARG A 284 -17.09 -18.04 4.09
CA ARG A 284 -17.70 -19.15 4.83
C ARG A 284 -17.01 -19.35 6.18
N ASN A 285 -15.70 -19.13 6.22
CA ASN A 285 -14.89 -19.33 7.41
C ASN A 285 -14.82 -18.04 8.25
N HIS A 286 -14.67 -16.90 7.58
CA HIS A 286 -14.43 -15.59 8.17
C HIS A 286 -15.31 -14.55 7.48
N ARG A 287 -16.41 -14.17 8.14
CA ARG A 287 -17.24 -13.05 7.67
C ARG A 287 -16.40 -11.78 7.62
N ASN A 288 -16.54 -11.02 6.53
CA ASN A 288 -15.85 -9.75 6.33
C ASN A 288 -16.62 -8.91 5.30
N ASP A 289 -16.50 -7.60 5.45
CA ASP A 289 -17.09 -6.62 4.54
C ASP A 289 -16.26 -6.47 3.28
N HIS A 290 -14.93 -6.58 3.43
CA HIS A 290 -13.94 -6.41 2.37
C HIS A 290 -12.72 -7.29 2.63
N ALA A 291 -12.06 -7.77 1.56
CA ALA A 291 -10.77 -8.43 1.70
C ALA A 291 -9.77 -7.97 0.65
N GLN A 292 -8.49 -7.91 1.00
CA GLN A 292 -7.44 -7.53 0.07
C GLN A 292 -6.31 -8.56 0.07
N LEU A 293 -5.90 -9.01 -1.11
CA LEU A 293 -4.75 -9.90 -1.31
C LEU A 293 -3.48 -9.07 -1.48
N LEU A 294 -2.47 -9.35 -0.67
CA LEU A 294 -1.15 -8.77 -0.76
C LEU A 294 -0.18 -9.78 -1.39
N THR A 295 0.56 -9.37 -2.40
CA THR A 295 1.49 -10.23 -3.16
C THR A 295 2.84 -9.56 -3.39
N ALA A 296 3.89 -10.37 -3.54
CA ALA A 296 5.19 -9.94 -4.06
C ALA A 296 5.34 -10.22 -5.57
N VAL A 297 4.34 -10.83 -6.22
CA VAL A 297 4.31 -11.01 -7.67
C VAL A 297 4.06 -9.67 -8.34
N GLU A 298 4.98 -9.27 -9.21
CA GLU A 298 4.82 -8.05 -10.01
C GLU A 298 3.81 -8.29 -11.14
N PHE A 299 2.83 -7.39 -11.27
CA PHE A 299 1.90 -7.42 -12.39
C PHE A 299 2.47 -6.69 -13.61
N GLN A 300 1.99 -7.08 -14.79
CA GLN A 300 2.27 -6.43 -16.07
C GLN A 300 1.70 -5.01 -16.10
N ASP A 301 2.16 -4.22 -17.08
CA ASP A 301 1.66 -2.87 -17.35
C ASP A 301 1.78 -1.89 -16.16
N HIS A 302 2.73 -2.14 -15.26
CA HIS A 302 3.01 -1.31 -14.07
C HIS A 302 1.82 -1.20 -13.11
N VAL A 303 0.91 -2.19 -13.12
CA VAL A 303 -0.23 -2.25 -12.20
C VAL A 303 0.26 -2.64 -10.80
N ILE A 304 0.07 -1.76 -9.81
CA ILE A 304 0.43 -2.03 -8.41
C ILE A 304 -0.77 -2.46 -7.54
N GLY A 305 -1.98 -2.35 -8.09
CA GLY A 305 -3.23 -2.65 -7.40
C GLY A 305 -4.39 -2.79 -8.38
N LYS A 306 -5.41 -3.56 -8.00
CA LYS A 306 -6.66 -3.67 -8.77
C LYS A 306 -7.84 -4.03 -7.87
N ALA A 307 -8.94 -3.32 -8.04
CA ALA A 307 -10.24 -3.62 -7.44
C ALA A 307 -11.39 -3.51 -8.46
N LYS A 308 -12.59 -3.96 -8.06
CA LYS A 308 -13.82 -3.69 -8.79
C LYS A 308 -14.45 -2.39 -8.29
N LEU A 309 -14.85 -1.53 -9.22
CA LEU A 309 -15.54 -0.29 -8.89
C LEU A 309 -16.89 -0.60 -8.22
N GLY A 310 -17.16 0.00 -7.07
CA GLY A 310 -18.42 -0.15 -6.33
C GLY A 310 -18.66 -1.55 -5.77
N GLY A 311 -17.60 -2.32 -5.52
CA GLY A 311 -17.69 -3.69 -5.04
C GLY A 311 -17.97 -3.85 -3.54
N MET A 312 -17.80 -2.80 -2.73
CA MET A 312 -17.86 -2.86 -1.26
C MET A 312 -19.14 -3.55 -0.73
N CYS A 313 -19.03 -4.30 0.37
CA CYS A 313 -20.09 -5.12 0.99
C CYS A 313 -20.64 -6.28 0.12
N THR A 314 -20.34 -6.34 -1.17
CA THR A 314 -20.86 -7.43 -2.03
C THR A 314 -20.08 -8.73 -1.85
N SER A 315 -20.77 -9.87 -1.94
CA SER A 315 -20.11 -11.18 -1.86
C SER A 315 -19.16 -11.47 -3.03
N ASN A 316 -19.42 -10.86 -4.20
CA ASN A 316 -18.74 -11.21 -5.45
C ASN A 316 -17.64 -10.23 -5.86
N SER A 317 -17.64 -9.02 -5.30
CA SER A 317 -16.80 -7.94 -5.82
C SER A 317 -16.15 -7.10 -4.74
N SER A 318 -16.45 -7.33 -3.45
CA SER A 318 -15.79 -6.63 -2.35
C SER A 318 -14.39 -7.21 -2.09
N GLY A 319 -13.44 -6.81 -2.92
CA GLY A 319 -12.04 -7.11 -2.67
C GLY A 319 -11.09 -6.49 -3.70
N ALA A 320 -9.80 -6.53 -3.37
CA ALA A 320 -8.73 -6.01 -4.20
C ALA A 320 -7.49 -6.92 -4.15
N VAL A 321 -6.60 -6.76 -5.13
CA VAL A 321 -5.26 -7.37 -5.16
C VAL A 321 -4.23 -6.25 -5.21
N ILE A 322 -3.18 -6.33 -4.40
CA ILE A 322 -2.17 -5.28 -4.25
C ILE A 322 -0.77 -5.89 -4.25
N VAL A 323 0.14 -5.30 -5.02
CA VAL A 323 1.57 -5.62 -5.01
C VAL A 323 2.24 -4.85 -3.88
N VAL A 324 2.99 -5.53 -3.02
CA VAL A 324 3.85 -4.89 -2.01
C VAL A 324 5.15 -4.44 -2.65
N HIS A 325 5.14 -3.21 -3.16
CA HIS A 325 6.20 -2.62 -4.00
C HIS A 325 7.19 -1.74 -3.24
N THR A 326 6.91 -1.42 -1.98
CA THR A 326 7.77 -0.57 -1.16
C THR A 326 7.74 -0.97 0.31
N ASN A 327 8.85 -0.74 1.01
CA ASN A 327 8.94 -0.91 2.46
C ASN A 327 8.37 0.31 3.22
N ASN A 328 8.02 1.38 2.51
CA ASN A 328 7.41 2.56 3.11
C ASN A 328 5.92 2.32 3.36
N ILE A 329 5.55 2.11 4.63
CA ILE A 329 4.16 1.87 5.05
C ILE A 329 3.20 2.96 4.59
N GLY A 330 3.60 4.23 4.61
CA GLY A 330 2.74 5.34 4.20
C GLY A 330 2.43 5.37 2.70
N ILE A 331 3.39 4.97 1.86
CA ILE A 331 3.16 4.83 0.41
C ILE A 331 2.31 3.59 0.13
N GLN A 332 2.64 2.46 0.76
CA GLN A 332 1.89 1.23 0.53
C GLN A 332 0.45 1.35 1.04
N ALA A 333 0.23 1.93 2.22
CA ALA A 333 -1.11 2.16 2.76
C ALA A 333 -1.96 3.05 1.83
N GLY A 334 -1.35 4.03 1.17
CA GLY A 334 -2.01 4.81 0.12
C GLY A 334 -2.48 3.94 -1.05
N THR A 335 -1.74 2.90 -1.41
CA THR A 335 -2.14 1.94 -2.46
C THR A 335 -3.35 1.10 -2.00
N LEU A 336 -3.33 0.57 -0.76
CA LEU A 336 -4.48 -0.18 -0.21
C LEU A 336 -5.73 0.71 -0.12
N ALA A 337 -5.55 1.96 0.30
CA ALA A 337 -6.63 2.94 0.39
C ALA A 337 -7.20 3.30 -0.98
N HIS A 338 -6.35 3.45 -2.00
CA HIS A 338 -6.77 3.69 -3.39
C HIS A 338 -7.68 2.57 -3.90
N GLU A 339 -7.27 1.31 -3.75
CA GLU A 339 -8.07 0.16 -4.20
C GLU A 339 -9.36 -0.02 -3.39
N MET A 340 -9.32 0.29 -2.10
CA MET A 340 -10.53 0.33 -1.28
C MET A 340 -11.46 1.50 -1.69
N GLY A 341 -10.89 2.62 -2.15
CA GLY A 341 -11.63 3.75 -2.74
C GLY A 341 -12.41 3.35 -3.99
N HIS A 342 -11.78 2.62 -4.92
CA HIS A 342 -12.49 1.99 -6.05
C HIS A 342 -13.64 1.10 -5.57
N SER A 343 -13.42 0.31 -4.52
CA SER A 343 -14.48 -0.53 -3.95
C SER A 343 -15.65 0.28 -3.40
N PHE A 344 -15.41 1.51 -2.94
CA PHE A 344 -16.42 2.51 -2.56
C PHE A 344 -16.99 3.33 -3.74
N ASN A 345 -16.73 2.89 -4.97
CA ASN A 345 -17.18 3.55 -6.20
C ASN A 345 -16.53 4.92 -6.45
N MET A 346 -15.31 5.14 -5.95
CA MET A 346 -14.51 6.30 -6.32
C MET A 346 -13.75 5.99 -7.61
N GLU A 347 -13.88 6.85 -8.62
CA GLU A 347 -13.07 6.78 -9.83
C GLU A 347 -11.78 7.59 -9.65
N HIS A 348 -10.90 7.54 -10.66
CA HIS A 348 -9.69 8.34 -10.62
C HIS A 348 -9.99 9.85 -10.65
N ASP A 349 -9.16 10.61 -9.95
CA ASP A 349 -9.21 12.06 -9.98
C ASP A 349 -8.81 12.59 -11.37
N VAL A 350 -9.65 13.46 -11.95
CA VAL A 350 -9.37 14.16 -13.20
C VAL A 350 -8.74 15.52 -12.89
N ASP A 351 -7.53 15.75 -13.42
CA ASP A 351 -6.77 16.99 -13.21
C ASP A 351 -7.56 18.21 -13.73
N GLY A 352 -7.74 19.21 -12.88
CA GLY A 352 -8.49 20.43 -13.20
C GLY A 352 -10.00 20.37 -12.91
N GLU A 353 -10.58 19.19 -12.76
CA GLU A 353 -11.99 19.00 -12.37
C GLU A 353 -12.11 18.71 -10.87
N CYS A 354 -11.28 17.81 -10.37
CA CYS A 354 -11.29 17.41 -8.97
C CYS A 354 -10.42 18.34 -8.12
N ARG A 355 -11.02 18.97 -7.11
CA ARG A 355 -10.26 19.80 -6.16
C ARG A 355 -9.54 18.89 -5.17
N CYS A 356 -8.22 18.88 -5.24
CA CYS A 356 -7.35 18.19 -4.29
C CYS A 356 -6.70 19.20 -3.32
N PRO A 357 -6.71 18.95 -2.00
CA PRO A 357 -5.99 19.80 -1.04
C PRO A 357 -4.47 19.79 -1.22
N ASP A 358 -3.92 18.70 -1.77
CA ASP A 358 -2.51 18.53 -2.12
C ASP A 358 -2.32 18.60 -3.65
N GLN A 359 -1.07 18.46 -4.12
CA GLN A 359 -0.78 18.32 -5.55
C GLN A 359 -1.44 17.09 -6.17
N LYS A 360 -1.53 15.99 -5.42
CA LYS A 360 -2.13 14.71 -5.84
C LYS A 360 -2.85 14.09 -4.65
N CYS A 361 -4.04 13.55 -4.90
CA CYS A 361 -4.91 12.92 -3.91
C CYS A 361 -4.88 11.40 -4.07
N ILE A 362 -5.39 10.68 -3.06
CA ILE A 362 -5.34 9.21 -2.99
C ILE A 362 -5.84 8.55 -4.28
N MET A 363 -6.88 9.10 -4.93
CA MET A 363 -7.47 8.55 -6.16
C MET A 363 -6.79 9.04 -7.45
N THR A 364 -5.60 9.65 -7.39
CA THR A 364 -4.86 9.97 -8.61
C THR A 364 -4.53 8.70 -9.41
N ALA A 365 -4.65 8.76 -10.74
CA ALA A 365 -4.49 7.59 -11.61
C ALA A 365 -3.05 7.03 -11.70
N THR A 366 -2.05 7.79 -11.23
CA THR A 366 -0.63 7.47 -11.40
C THR A 366 0.05 7.21 -10.06
N VAL A 367 0.93 6.20 -10.04
CA VAL A 367 1.76 5.92 -8.87
C VAL A 367 2.74 7.07 -8.68
N THR A 368 2.62 7.79 -7.56
CA THR A 368 3.44 8.98 -7.30
C THR A 368 4.74 8.68 -6.55
N GLY A 369 4.87 7.48 -5.97
CA GLY A 369 5.95 7.15 -5.04
C GLY A 369 5.94 7.98 -3.76
N ARG A 370 4.79 8.61 -3.43
CA ARG A 370 4.62 9.51 -2.28
C ARG A 370 3.49 9.02 -1.39
N SER A 371 3.56 9.37 -0.11
CA SER A 371 2.48 9.09 0.84
C SER A 371 1.36 10.12 0.64
N LEU A 372 0.31 9.70 -0.07
CA LEU A 372 -0.87 10.51 -0.35
C LEU A 372 -1.81 10.51 0.86
N LYS A 373 -2.29 11.69 1.24
CA LYS A 373 -3.02 11.88 2.51
C LYS A 373 -4.48 12.20 2.32
N HIS A 374 -4.80 12.98 1.31
CA HIS A 374 -6.13 13.58 1.16
C HIS A 374 -6.93 12.90 0.05
N TRP A 375 -8.25 12.89 0.27
CA TRP A 375 -9.25 12.56 -0.74
C TRP A 375 -9.64 13.84 -1.49
N SER A 376 -9.89 13.73 -2.79
CA SER A 376 -10.35 14.87 -3.57
C SER A 376 -11.83 15.18 -3.31
N SER A 377 -12.30 16.34 -3.77
CA SER A 377 -13.73 16.64 -3.78
C SER A 377 -14.55 15.61 -4.56
N CYS A 378 -14.01 15.07 -5.65
CA CYS A 378 -14.70 14.07 -6.47
C CYS A 378 -14.88 12.77 -5.71
N SER A 379 -13.82 12.31 -5.02
CA SER A 379 -13.88 11.09 -4.20
C SER A 379 -14.96 11.22 -3.11
N VAL A 380 -15.03 12.38 -2.45
CA VAL A 380 -16.02 12.65 -1.40
C VAL A 380 -17.45 12.68 -1.97
N GLU A 381 -17.65 13.30 -3.12
CA GLU A 381 -18.96 13.36 -3.79
C GLU A 381 -19.42 11.99 -4.27
N GLN A 382 -18.54 11.23 -4.91
CA GLN A 382 -18.82 9.87 -5.40
C GLN A 382 -19.13 8.91 -4.26
N LEU A 383 -18.41 9.00 -3.13
CA LEU A 383 -18.72 8.24 -1.93
C LEU A 383 -20.11 8.57 -1.38
N SER A 384 -20.45 9.86 -1.29
CA SER A 384 -21.77 10.30 -0.84
C SER A 384 -22.88 9.74 -1.73
N LEU A 385 -22.69 9.78 -3.04
CA LEU A 385 -23.61 9.19 -4.02
C LEU A 385 -23.70 7.67 -3.86
N ALA A 386 -22.58 6.98 -3.66
CA ALA A 386 -22.54 5.55 -3.46
C ALA A 386 -23.30 5.13 -2.20
N PHE A 387 -23.15 5.87 -1.10
CA PHE A 387 -23.92 5.65 0.13
C PHE A 387 -25.41 5.91 -0.06
N SER A 388 -25.79 6.94 -0.82
CA SER A 388 -27.21 7.19 -1.15
C SER A 388 -27.84 6.04 -1.96
N ARG A 389 -27.02 5.24 -2.65
CA ARG A 389 -27.41 4.05 -3.42
C ARG A 389 -27.27 2.75 -2.63
N GLY A 390 -26.91 2.82 -1.35
CA GLY A 390 -26.86 1.68 -0.45
C GLY A 390 -25.52 0.92 -0.37
N LEU A 391 -24.44 1.47 -0.91
CA LEU A 391 -23.10 0.84 -0.85
C LEU A 391 -22.49 0.79 0.57
N ASN A 392 -23.23 1.22 1.58
CA ASN A 392 -22.90 1.14 3.00
C ASN A 392 -23.70 0.07 3.75
N HIS A 393 -24.41 -0.82 3.03
CA HIS A 393 -25.15 -1.94 3.59
C HIS A 393 -24.34 -3.23 3.45
N CYS A 394 -23.46 -3.42 4.42
CA CYS A 394 -22.94 -4.70 4.85
C CYS A 394 -23.90 -5.20 5.96
#